data_AF-A0A6G8QBD2-F1
#
_entry.id   AF-A0A6G8QBD2-F1
#
_cell.length_a   1.000
_cell.length_b   1.000
_cell.length_c   1.000
_cell.angle_alpha   90.00
_cell.angle_beta   90.00
_cell.angle_gamma   90.00
#
_symmetry.space_group_name_H-M   'P 1'
#
loop_
_entity.id
_entity.type
_entity.pdbx_description
1 polymer ?
#
loop_
_entity_poly.entity_id
_entity_poly.type
_entity_poly.pdbx_seq_one_letter_code
_entity_poly.pdbx_strand_id
1 'polypeptide(L)'
;MSISSMMDVAYQRRQDVEPRGRGISSLGEATGENPETKSPVTTALEAIVTYIPTEIVATYVAVVAVIHPTIAGTTTEAPVADWIVFLAFLVLTPITAWLVYAAKCLNAGKQLPTGAALPLWEMSAATVAFVVWAATLPETPLGGFPWYTSGLAAILLLIVSMVLGLIAPLFTQRPLP
;
A
#
# COMPACT_ATOMS: atom_id res chain seq x y z
N MET A 1 -4.47 -0.83 6.08
CA MET A 1 -5.71 -1.30 5.43
C MET A 1 -5.28 -2.36 4.43
N SER A 2 -6.02 -3.45 4.26
CA SER A 2 -5.61 -4.53 3.35
C SER A 2 -5.55 -4.06 1.89
N ILE A 3 -4.67 -4.63 1.06
CA ILE A 3 -4.75 -4.47 -0.40
C ILE A 3 -6.19 -4.74 -0.90
N SER A 4 -6.89 -5.72 -0.29
CA SER A 4 -8.29 -6.03 -0.61
C SER A 4 -9.21 -4.82 -0.46
N SER A 5 -9.12 -4.11 0.67
CA SER A 5 -9.97 -2.95 0.94
C SER A 5 -9.68 -1.76 0.02
N MET A 6 -8.40 -1.54 -0.33
CA MET A 6 -8.01 -0.53 -1.32
C MET A 6 -8.57 -0.87 -2.71
N MET A 7 -8.52 -2.14 -3.11
CA MET A 7 -9.08 -2.59 -4.37
C MET A 7 -10.62 -2.54 -4.40
N ASP A 8 -11.30 -2.62 -3.26
CA ASP A 8 -12.75 -2.37 -3.20
C ASP A 8 -13.08 -0.93 -3.60
N VAL A 9 -12.33 0.06 -3.09
CA VAL A 9 -12.50 1.47 -3.47
C VAL A 9 -12.27 1.64 -4.97
N ALA A 10 -11.20 1.06 -5.52
CA ALA A 10 -10.94 1.11 -6.95
C ALA A 10 -12.06 0.45 -7.78
N TYR A 11 -12.60 -0.67 -7.32
CA TYR A 11 -13.68 -1.39 -8.00
C TYR A 11 -14.99 -0.58 -8.04
N GLN A 12 -15.33 0.11 -6.95
CA GLN A 12 -16.52 0.96 -6.87
C GLN A 12 -16.47 2.17 -7.83
N ARG A 13 -15.30 2.56 -8.33
CA ARG A 13 -15.17 3.67 -9.30
C ARG A 13 -15.44 3.28 -10.74
N ARG A 14 -15.62 1.99 -11.05
CA ARG A 14 -15.91 1.54 -12.41
C ARG A 14 -17.29 2.03 -12.86
N GLN A 15 -17.39 2.57 -14.07
CA GLN A 15 -18.67 3.08 -14.62
C GLN A 15 -19.74 1.99 -14.79
N ASP A 16 -19.34 0.75 -15.03
CA ASP A 16 -20.26 -0.37 -15.21
C ASP A 16 -20.71 -1.02 -13.89
N VAL A 17 -20.26 -0.50 -12.76
CA VAL A 17 -20.67 -0.93 -11.42
C VAL A 17 -21.71 0.07 -10.92
N GLU A 18 -22.94 -0.41 -10.75
CA GLU A 18 -23.99 0.40 -10.16
C GLU A 18 -23.53 0.86 -8.78
N PRO A 19 -23.49 2.18 -8.49
CA PRO A 19 -23.03 2.68 -7.21
C PRO A 19 -23.87 2.02 -6.13
N ARG A 20 -23.26 1.17 -5.30
CA ARG A 20 -23.97 0.68 -4.12
C ARG A 20 -24.37 1.93 -3.35
N GLY A 21 -25.67 2.16 -3.18
CA GLY A 21 -26.23 3.32 -2.47
C GLY A 21 -25.82 3.45 -0.98
N ARG A 22 -24.76 2.76 -0.56
CA ARG A 22 -24.01 3.02 0.65
C ARG A 22 -22.71 3.69 0.27
N GLY A 23 -22.73 5.01 0.36
CA GLY A 23 -21.53 5.83 0.31
C GLY A 23 -20.51 5.39 1.35
N ILE A 24 -19.32 5.94 1.19
CA ILE A 24 -18.14 5.82 2.05
C ILE A 24 -18.47 6.07 3.55
N SER A 25 -19.64 6.61 3.87
CA SER A 25 -20.23 6.74 5.20
C SER A 25 -20.43 5.41 5.96
N SER A 26 -20.64 4.27 5.30
CA SER A 26 -20.90 3.01 6.03
C SER A 26 -19.63 2.33 6.60
N LEU A 27 -18.43 2.83 6.27
CA LEU A 27 -17.18 2.39 6.89
C LEU A 27 -16.97 3.04 8.28
N GLY A 28 -17.54 4.24 8.51
CA GLY A 28 -17.56 4.89 9.82
C GLY A 28 -18.60 4.30 10.79
N GLU A 29 -19.73 3.80 10.28
CA GLU A 29 -20.75 3.15 11.11
C GLU A 29 -20.29 1.83 11.74
N ALA A 30 -19.41 1.07 11.07
CA ALA A 30 -18.89 -0.19 11.61
C ALA A 30 -17.87 0.01 12.75
N THR A 31 -17.34 1.22 12.93
CA THR A 31 -16.36 1.58 13.96
C THR A 31 -16.98 2.44 15.07
N GLY A 32 -18.28 2.77 14.99
CA GLY A 32 -18.98 3.60 15.98
C GLY A 32 -18.54 5.06 15.98
N GLU A 33 -17.83 5.52 14.94
CA GLU A 33 -17.37 6.90 14.85
C GLU A 33 -18.44 7.80 14.24
N ASN A 34 -18.84 8.82 15.01
CA ASN A 34 -19.70 9.88 14.54
C ASN A 34 -18.95 10.69 13.45
N PRO A 35 -19.55 10.90 12.25
CA PRO A 35 -18.88 11.58 11.14
C PRO A 35 -18.49 13.04 11.43
N GLU A 36 -19.03 13.66 12.49
CA GLU A 36 -18.71 15.03 12.92
C GLU A 36 -17.39 15.17 13.72
N THR A 37 -16.76 14.08 14.14
CA THR A 37 -15.58 14.13 15.05
C THR A 37 -14.24 13.83 14.39
N LYS A 38 -14.17 13.57 13.08
CA LYS A 38 -12.89 13.29 12.42
C LYS A 38 -12.13 14.59 12.20
N SER A 39 -11.08 14.79 12.99
CA SER A 39 -10.14 15.88 12.75
C SER A 39 -9.48 15.69 11.37
N PRO A 40 -9.11 16.76 10.64
CA PRO A 40 -8.36 16.65 9.38
C PRO A 40 -7.09 15.80 9.50
N VAL A 41 -6.49 15.77 10.69
CA VAL A 41 -5.32 14.94 11.02
C VAL A 41 -5.71 13.46 11.08
N THR A 42 -6.83 13.12 11.72
CA THR A 42 -7.36 11.75 11.77
C THR A 42 -7.71 11.24 10.37
N THR A 43 -8.34 12.07 9.55
CA THR A 43 -8.66 11.75 8.15
C THR A 43 -7.40 11.55 7.30
N ALA A 44 -6.37 12.38 7.50
CA ALA A 44 -5.09 12.22 6.82
C ALA A 44 -4.39 10.91 7.24
N LEU A 45 -4.38 10.59 8.54
CA LEU A 45 -3.83 9.34 9.08
C LEU A 45 -4.57 8.10 8.56
N GLU A 46 -5.90 8.15 8.50
CA GLU A 46 -6.70 7.08 7.88
C GLU A 46 -6.35 6.91 6.40
N ALA A 47 -6.28 8.01 5.65
CA ALA A 47 -5.91 7.98 4.24
C ALA A 47 -4.50 7.40 4.03
N ILE A 48 -3.56 7.65 4.94
CA ILE A 48 -2.22 7.06 4.90
C ILE A 48 -2.28 5.55 5.10
N VAL A 49 -3.00 5.10 6.12
CA VAL A 49 -3.14 3.67 6.44
C VAL A 49 -3.90 2.91 5.35
N THR A 50 -4.73 3.60 4.56
CA THR A 50 -5.46 3.04 3.40
C THR A 50 -4.53 2.45 2.34
N TYR A 51 -3.37 3.05 2.10
CA TYR A 51 -2.49 2.65 0.99
C TYR A 51 -1.32 1.75 1.40
N ILE A 52 -1.17 1.45 2.69
CA ILE A 52 -0.09 0.55 3.15
C ILE A 52 -0.47 -0.90 2.80
N PRO A 53 0.27 -1.59 1.91
CA PRO A 53 -0.01 -2.97 1.57
C PRO A 53 0.45 -3.90 2.70
N THR A 54 -0.34 -3.96 3.78
CA THR A 54 0.04 -4.63 5.04
C THR A 54 0.42 -6.10 4.86
N GLU A 55 -0.22 -6.81 3.93
CA GLU A 55 0.09 -8.21 3.63
C GLU A 55 1.47 -8.38 3.00
N ILE A 56 1.80 -7.51 2.04
CA ILE A 56 3.09 -7.51 1.34
C ILE A 56 4.20 -7.12 2.30
N VAL A 57 3.96 -6.07 3.09
CA VAL A 57 4.88 -5.61 4.14
C VAL A 57 5.16 -6.71 5.16
N ALA A 58 4.11 -7.36 5.69
CA ALA A 58 4.26 -8.42 6.67
C ALA A 58 5.06 -9.62 6.11
N THR A 59 4.76 -10.00 4.85
CA THR A 59 5.46 -11.09 4.18
C THR A 59 6.91 -10.72 3.88
N TYR A 60 7.18 -9.48 3.47
CA TYR A 60 8.53 -8.96 3.25
C TYR A 60 9.37 -9.04 4.53
N VAL A 61 8.84 -8.56 5.66
CA VAL A 61 9.53 -8.65 6.96
C VAL A 61 9.81 -10.10 7.35
N ALA A 62 8.86 -11.00 7.12
CA ALA A 62 9.06 -12.42 7.40
C ALA A 62 10.19 -13.02 6.55
N VAL A 63 10.28 -12.67 5.26
CA VAL A 63 11.38 -13.11 4.39
C VAL A 63 12.71 -12.51 4.81
N VAL A 64 12.75 -11.22 5.14
CA VAL A 64 13.95 -10.55 5.69
C VAL A 64 14.44 -11.26 6.97
N ALA A 65 13.53 -11.60 7.88
CA ALA A 65 13.88 -12.34 9.10
C ALA A 65 14.47 -13.74 8.83
N VAL A 66 14.10 -14.37 7.71
CA VAL A 66 14.63 -15.69 7.31
C VAL A 66 16.01 -15.57 6.67
N ILE A 67 16.25 -14.55 5.83
CA ILE A 67 17.53 -14.38 5.12
C ILE A 67 18.63 -13.77 6.00
N HIS A 68 18.27 -13.08 7.09
CA HIS A 68 19.19 -12.58 8.12
C HIS A 68 19.04 -13.37 9.43
N PRO A 69 19.42 -14.66 9.47
CA PRO A 69 19.35 -15.43 10.70
C PRO A 69 20.32 -14.83 11.72
N THR A 70 19.82 -14.47 12.90
CA THR A 70 20.66 -14.08 14.03
C THR A 70 21.19 -15.36 14.69
N ILE A 71 22.41 -15.77 14.34
CA ILE A 71 23.07 -16.91 14.99
C ILE A 71 24.10 -16.36 15.96
N ALA A 72 23.96 -16.69 17.25
CA ALA A 72 24.89 -16.29 18.32
C ALA A 72 25.15 -14.76 18.43
N GLY A 73 24.16 -13.93 18.07
CA GLY A 73 24.27 -12.46 18.16
C GLY A 73 25.03 -11.79 17.00
N THR A 74 25.49 -12.57 16.02
CA THR A 74 26.06 -12.05 14.77
C THR A 74 25.02 -12.14 13.65
N THR A 75 24.67 -11.01 13.06
CA THR A 75 23.86 -10.95 11.84
C THR A 75 24.78 -11.19 10.65
N THR A 76 24.45 -12.17 9.80
CA THR A 76 25.17 -12.36 8.54
C THR A 76 24.66 -11.33 7.54
N GLU A 77 25.53 -10.44 7.08
CA GLU A 77 25.19 -9.52 6.00
C GLU A 77 25.13 -10.29 4.67
N ALA A 78 24.00 -10.18 3.96
CA ALA A 78 23.80 -10.80 2.66
C ALA A 78 23.34 -9.75 1.63
N PRO A 79 24.17 -8.73 1.34
CA PRO A 79 23.73 -7.52 0.62
C PRO A 79 23.09 -7.82 -0.75
N VAL A 80 23.54 -8.86 -1.45
CA VAL A 80 22.92 -9.28 -2.72
C VAL A 80 21.52 -9.86 -2.52
N ALA A 81 21.31 -10.67 -1.47
CA ALA A 81 20.00 -11.25 -1.17
C ALA A 81 18.99 -10.16 -0.79
N ASP A 82 19.42 -9.13 -0.05
CA ASP A 82 18.57 -8.02 0.39
C ASP A 82 18.03 -7.24 -0.80
N TRP A 83 18.88 -6.96 -1.78
CA TRP A 83 18.47 -6.33 -3.05
C TRP A 83 17.53 -7.21 -3.85
N ILE A 84 17.79 -8.52 -3.94
CA ILE A 84 16.92 -9.46 -4.66
C ILE A 84 15.53 -9.50 -4.00
N VAL A 85 15.46 -9.62 -2.68
CA VAL A 85 14.19 -9.67 -1.94
C VAL A 85 13.46 -8.34 -2.05
N PHE A 86 14.14 -7.21 -1.87
CA PHE A 86 13.56 -5.89 -2.05
C PHE A 86 12.96 -5.71 -3.46
N LEU A 87 13.71 -6.02 -4.51
CA LEU A 87 13.24 -5.89 -5.90
C LEU A 87 12.11 -6.87 -6.22
N ALA A 88 12.16 -8.10 -5.69
CA ALA A 88 11.08 -9.06 -5.85
C ALA A 88 9.77 -8.55 -5.25
N PHE A 89 9.81 -8.00 -4.02
CA PHE A 89 8.62 -7.45 -3.37
C PHE A 89 8.18 -6.11 -3.98
N LEU A 90 9.11 -5.32 -4.52
CA LEU A 90 8.80 -4.11 -5.28
C LEU A 90 7.95 -4.43 -6.52
N VAL A 91 8.31 -5.47 -7.27
CA VAL A 91 7.56 -5.94 -8.44
C VAL A 91 6.28 -6.66 -8.03
N LEU A 92 6.32 -7.43 -6.94
CA LEU A 92 5.16 -8.17 -6.43
C LEU A 92 4.04 -7.22 -5.99
N THR A 93 4.37 -6.07 -5.41
CA THR A 93 3.38 -5.10 -4.90
C THR A 93 2.32 -4.69 -5.93
N PRO A 94 2.67 -4.11 -7.10
CA PRO A 94 1.68 -3.75 -8.11
C PRO A 94 1.01 -4.98 -8.73
N ILE A 95 1.71 -6.11 -8.85
CA ILE A 95 1.12 -7.38 -9.35
C ILE A 95 0.00 -7.84 -8.42
N THR A 96 0.25 -7.88 -7.10
CA THR A 96 -0.77 -8.30 -6.13
C THR A 96 -1.94 -7.33 -6.09
N ALA A 97 -1.69 -6.01 -6.14
CA ALA A 97 -2.77 -5.02 -6.25
C ALA A 97 -3.65 -5.29 -7.48
N TRP A 98 -3.03 -5.48 -8.65
CA TRP A 98 -3.74 -5.81 -9.88
C TRP A 98 -4.50 -7.15 -9.79
N LEU A 99 -3.89 -8.21 -9.26
CA LEU A 99 -4.53 -9.52 -9.13
C LEU A 99 -5.76 -9.47 -8.22
N VAL A 100 -5.68 -8.75 -7.10
CA VAL A 100 -6.81 -8.57 -6.19
C VAL A 100 -7.94 -7.79 -6.86
N TYR A 101 -7.61 -6.76 -7.64
CA TYR A 101 -8.58 -6.01 -8.43
C TYR A 101 -9.24 -6.87 -9.51
N ALA A 102 -8.45 -7.63 -10.26
CA ALA A 102 -8.91 -8.53 -11.30
C ALA A 102 -9.83 -9.62 -10.73
N ALA A 103 -9.46 -10.22 -9.59
CA ALA A 103 -10.29 -11.21 -8.90
C ALA A 103 -11.65 -10.64 -8.48
N LYS A 104 -11.70 -9.40 -7.98
CA LYS A 104 -12.96 -8.72 -7.67
C LYS A 104 -13.83 -8.50 -8.91
N CYS A 105 -13.22 -8.11 -10.04
CA CYS A 105 -13.93 -7.96 -11.30
C CYS A 105 -14.54 -9.29 -11.77
N LEU A 106 -13.74 -10.36 -11.76
CA LEU A 106 -14.20 -11.71 -12.15
C LEU A 106 -15.32 -12.22 -11.24
N ASN A 107 -15.20 -12.06 -9.93
CA ASN A 107 -16.21 -12.49 -8.96
C ASN A 107 -17.54 -11.75 -9.12
N ALA A 108 -17.51 -10.54 -9.68
CA ALA A 108 -18.71 -9.76 -10.00
C ALA A 108 -19.23 -10.00 -11.43
N GLY A 109 -18.70 -11.00 -12.14
CA GLY A 109 -19.08 -11.32 -13.52
C GLY A 109 -18.67 -10.25 -14.53
N LYS A 110 -17.69 -9.40 -14.19
CA LYS A 110 -17.19 -8.32 -15.04
C LYS A 110 -15.97 -8.78 -15.85
N GLN A 111 -15.71 -8.10 -16.96
CA GLN A 111 -14.52 -8.35 -17.75
C GLN A 111 -13.25 -7.98 -16.98
N LEU A 112 -12.15 -8.62 -17.35
CA LEU A 112 -10.84 -8.32 -16.78
C LEU A 112 -10.45 -6.87 -17.09
N PRO A 113 -9.89 -6.15 -16.10
CA PRO A 113 -9.47 -4.78 -16.28
C PRO A 113 -8.24 -4.74 -17.18
N THR A 114 -8.39 -4.14 -18.36
CA THR A 114 -7.31 -3.92 -19.33
C THR A 114 -7.31 -2.45 -19.76
N GLY A 115 -6.14 -1.93 -20.12
CA GLY A 115 -5.99 -0.55 -20.59
C GLY A 115 -6.37 0.50 -19.55
N ALA A 116 -7.29 1.41 -19.90
CA ALA A 116 -7.66 2.57 -19.09
C ALA A 116 -8.46 2.23 -17.81
N ALA A 117 -9.01 1.01 -17.71
CA ALA A 117 -9.73 0.54 -16.53
C ALA A 117 -8.79 0.06 -15.40
N LEU A 118 -7.47 0.14 -15.60
CA LEU A 118 -6.50 -0.27 -14.58
C LEU A 118 -6.46 0.71 -13.40
N PRO A 119 -6.37 0.23 -12.15
CA PRO A 119 -6.26 1.06 -10.96
C PRO A 119 -4.81 1.55 -10.79
N LEU A 120 -4.31 2.29 -11.80
CA LEU A 120 -2.91 2.73 -11.86
C LEU A 120 -2.50 3.56 -10.64
N TRP A 121 -3.44 4.37 -10.13
CA TRP A 121 -3.21 5.15 -8.92
C TRP A 121 -2.93 4.24 -7.72
N GLU A 122 -3.80 3.27 -7.44
CA GLU A 122 -3.65 2.38 -6.29
C GLU A 122 -2.42 1.49 -6.41
N MET A 123 -2.12 1.00 -7.62
CA MET A 123 -0.89 0.24 -7.88
C MET A 123 0.36 1.09 -7.58
N SER A 124 0.37 2.35 -8.03
CA SER A 124 1.48 3.27 -7.81
C SER A 124 1.61 3.67 -6.35
N ALA A 125 0.50 4.03 -5.69
CA ALA A 125 0.46 4.42 -4.30
C ALA A 125 0.94 3.29 -3.38
N ALA A 126 0.47 2.05 -3.63
CA ALA A 126 0.93 0.87 -2.88
C ALA A 126 2.43 0.61 -3.07
N THR A 127 2.94 0.78 -4.29
CA THR A 127 4.36 0.59 -4.61
C THR A 127 5.23 1.64 -3.89
N VAL A 128 4.83 2.91 -3.93
CA VAL A 128 5.52 4.00 -3.22
C VAL A 128 5.47 3.76 -1.71
N ALA A 129 4.31 3.37 -1.17
CA ALA A 129 4.16 3.04 0.24
C ALA A 129 5.09 1.87 0.64
N PHE A 130 5.16 0.81 -0.16
CA PHE A 130 6.09 -0.30 0.06
C PHE A 130 7.55 0.16 0.09
N VAL A 131 8.01 0.92 -0.91
CA VAL A 131 9.41 1.39 -0.99
C VAL A 131 9.81 2.12 0.27
N VAL A 132 8.97 3.07 0.68
CA VAL A 132 9.29 3.96 1.78
C VAL A 132 9.20 3.22 3.12
N TRP A 133 8.26 2.28 3.25
CA TRP A 133 8.19 1.42 4.42
C TRP A 133 9.39 0.48 4.52
N ALA A 134 9.78 -0.19 3.42
CA ALA A 134 10.95 -1.05 3.36
C ALA A 134 12.25 -0.29 3.62
N ALA A 135 12.31 0.98 3.25
CA ALA A 135 13.41 1.88 3.58
C ALA A 135 13.48 2.19 5.08
N THR A 136 12.43 2.00 5.89
CA THR A 136 12.50 2.24 7.35
C THR A 136 13.00 1.05 8.16
N LEU A 137 13.19 -0.11 7.53
CA LEU A 137 13.67 -1.30 8.22
C LEU A 137 15.16 -1.19 8.59
N PRO A 138 15.60 -1.81 9.70
CA PRO A 138 17.01 -1.89 10.05
C PRO A 138 17.84 -2.60 8.98
N GLU A 139 17.36 -3.76 8.51
CA GLU A 139 18.02 -4.61 7.50
C GLU A 139 17.55 -4.23 6.08
N THR A 140 17.59 -2.93 5.76
CA THR A 140 17.22 -2.45 4.42
C THR A 140 18.45 -2.46 3.50
N PRO A 141 18.34 -2.84 2.21
CA PRO A 141 19.46 -2.77 1.27
C PRO A 141 20.00 -1.34 1.09
N LEU A 142 19.24 -0.32 1.48
CA LEU A 142 19.68 1.08 1.48
C LEU A 142 20.69 1.38 2.60
N GLY A 143 20.80 0.53 3.61
CA GLY A 143 21.70 0.68 4.75
C GLY A 143 23.19 0.75 4.36
N GLY A 144 23.56 0.17 3.22
CA GLY A 144 24.92 0.19 2.71
C GLY A 144 25.36 1.55 2.13
N PHE A 145 24.46 2.53 1.98
CA PHE A 145 24.81 3.84 1.44
C PHE A 145 25.25 4.84 2.52
N PRO A 146 26.33 5.62 2.29
CA PRO A 146 26.86 6.53 3.31
C PRO A 146 25.96 7.73 3.63
N TRP A 147 25.01 8.05 2.73
CA TRP A 147 24.03 9.13 2.93
C TRP A 147 22.77 8.65 3.70
N TYR A 148 22.59 7.34 3.83
CA TYR A 148 21.38 6.77 4.39
C TYR A 148 21.45 6.76 5.93
N THR A 149 20.33 7.13 6.55
CA THR A 149 20.13 6.98 8.01
C THR A 149 18.69 6.54 8.27
N SER A 150 18.46 5.73 9.30
CA SER A 150 17.10 5.32 9.68
C SER A 150 16.19 6.51 10.03
N GLY A 151 16.78 7.60 10.57
CA GLY A 151 16.07 8.85 10.85
C GLY A 151 15.57 9.53 9.57
N LEU A 152 16.40 9.59 8.52
CA LEU A 152 16.00 10.12 7.21
C LEU A 152 14.85 9.29 6.61
N ALA A 153 14.92 7.96 6.71
CA ALA A 153 13.86 7.08 6.22
C ALA A 153 12.54 7.29 6.95
N ALA A 154 12.56 7.46 8.28
CA ALA A 154 11.37 7.77 9.07
C ALA A 154 10.75 9.12 8.67
N ILE A 155 11.56 10.15 8.43
CA ILE A 155 11.09 11.46 7.94
C ILE A 155 10.46 11.31 6.54
N LEU A 156 11.11 10.57 5.64
CA LEU A 156 10.60 10.29 4.30
C LEU A 156 9.25 9.58 4.36
N LEU A 157 9.08 8.61 5.26
CA LEU A 157 7.82 7.93 5.51
C LEU A 157 6.70 8.88 5.87
N LEU A 158 6.94 9.84 6.78
CA LEU A 158 5.94 10.83 7.15
C LEU A 158 5.56 11.75 5.99
N ILE A 159 6.56 12.23 5.24
CA ILE A 159 6.33 13.13 4.09
C ILE A 159 5.53 12.42 3.01
N VAL A 160 5.95 11.22 2.60
CA VAL A 160 5.27 10.45 1.55
C VAL A 160 3.85 10.11 1.99
N SER A 161 3.67 9.72 3.25
CA SER A 161 2.35 9.49 3.82
C SER A 161 1.46 10.72 3.68
N MET A 162 1.93 11.89 4.14
CA MET A 162 1.19 13.15 4.00
C MET A 162 0.84 13.46 2.54
N VAL A 163 1.80 13.33 1.63
CA VAL A 163 1.60 13.60 0.19
C VAL A 163 0.57 12.65 -0.42
N LEU A 164 0.65 11.35 -0.15
CA LEU A 164 -0.33 10.37 -0.62
C LEU A 164 -1.73 10.66 -0.08
N GLY A 165 -1.84 11.03 1.20
CA GLY A 165 -3.11 11.40 1.82
C GLY A 165 -3.74 12.65 1.18
N LEU A 166 -2.93 13.66 0.84
CA LEU A 166 -3.39 14.88 0.17
C LEU A 166 -3.77 14.67 -1.29
N ILE A 167 -3.06 13.79 -1.99
CA ILE A 167 -3.26 13.56 -3.43
C ILE A 167 -4.39 12.55 -3.68
N ALA A 168 -4.60 11.59 -2.77
CA ALA A 168 -5.59 10.52 -2.91
C ALA A 168 -6.98 11.00 -3.37
N PRO A 169 -7.60 12.05 -2.78
CA PRO A 169 -8.92 12.51 -3.20
C PRO A 169 -9.01 12.90 -4.69
N LEU A 170 -7.93 13.43 -5.27
CA LEU A 170 -7.89 13.85 -6.67
C LEU A 170 -8.04 12.67 -7.66
N PHE A 171 -7.64 11.47 -7.24
CA PHE A 171 -7.69 10.25 -8.04
C PHE A 171 -8.86 9.35 -7.65
N THR A 172 -9.29 9.37 -6.37
CA THR A 172 -10.46 8.60 -5.91
C THR A 172 -11.78 9.17 -6.42
N GLN A 173 -11.85 10.47 -6.73
CA GLN A 173 -13.07 11.10 -7.25
C GLN A 173 -13.28 10.91 -8.75
N ARG A 174 -12.29 10.40 -9.50
CA ARG A 174 -12.41 10.18 -10.94
C ARG A 174 -12.98 8.77 -11.22
N PRO A 175 -14.09 8.65 -11.96
CA PRO A 175 -14.59 7.35 -12.38
C PRO A 175 -13.60 6.68 -13.33
N LEU A 176 -13.40 5.38 -13.16
CA LEU A 176 -12.65 4.55 -14.10
C LEU A 176 -13.59 4.17 -15.26
N PRO A 177 -13.15 4.32 -16.52
CA PRO A 177 -13.93 3.94 -17.69
C PRO A 177 -14.25 2.44 -17.73
#